data_AF-A0A8X6V5Z3-F1
#
_entry.id   AF-A0A8X6V5Z3-F1
#
_cell.length_a   1.000
_cell.length_b   1.000
_cell.length_c   1.000
_cell.angle_alpha   90.00
_cell.angle_beta   90.00
_cell.angle_gamma   90.00
#
_symmetry.space_group_name_H-M   'P 1'
#
loop_
_entity.id
_entity.type
_entity.pdbx_description
1 polymer ?
#
loop_
_entity_poly.entity_id
_entity_poly.type
_entity_poly.pdbx_seq_one_letter_code
_entity_poly.pdbx_strand_id
1 'polypeptide(L)' 'MQENHITKKVFDAQPMSTRRKGRQNFGWIDGLEKNRLVLRTRRWRIPARRRLDWKRLLEKAKTHPGFSSH' A
#
# COMPACT_ATOMS: atom_id res chain seq x y z
N MET A 1 -28.37 -9.34 -47.35
CA MET A 1 -28.89 -8.57 -46.20
C MET A 1 -28.24 -9.16 -44.96
N GLN A 2 -27.43 -8.36 -44.26
CA GLN A 2 -26.66 -8.74 -43.09
C GLN A 2 -27.54 -8.58 -41.84
N GLU A 3 -27.97 -9.68 -41.26
CA GLU A 3 -28.74 -9.67 -40.01
C GLU A 3 -27.90 -10.20 -38.86
N ASN A 4 -27.23 -9.25 -38.20
CA ASN A 4 -27.14 -9.13 -36.74
C ASN A 4 -26.88 -10.41 -35.93
N HIS A 5 -25.73 -11.07 -36.14
CA HIS A 5 -25.11 -11.89 -35.08
C HIS A 5 -24.45 -10.97 -34.03
N ILE A 6 -25.26 -10.16 -33.36
CA ILE A 6 -24.80 -9.35 -32.23
C ILE A 6 -24.60 -10.28 -31.04
N THR A 7 -23.34 -10.69 -30.87
CA THR A 7 -22.65 -11.06 -29.63
C THR A 7 -23.52 -11.06 -28.36
N LYS A 8 -24.20 -12.18 -28.07
CA LYS A 8 -24.88 -12.43 -26.78
C LYS A 8 -23.97 -12.15 -25.55
N LYS A 9 -22.65 -12.28 -25.73
CA LYS A 9 -21.62 -11.93 -24.72
C LYS A 9 -21.71 -10.50 -24.18
N VAL A 10 -22.25 -9.54 -24.94
CA VAL A 10 -22.34 -8.14 -24.50
C VAL A 10 -23.53 -7.91 -23.55
N PHE A 11 -24.60 -8.69 -23.68
CA PHE A 11 -25.81 -8.55 -22.84
C PHE A 11 -25.73 -9.36 -21.53
N ASP A 12 -25.08 -10.53 -21.52
CA ASP A 12 -24.88 -11.32 -20.30
C ASP A 12 -23.71 -10.83 -19.43
N ALA A 13 -22.82 -10.01 -20.00
CA ALA A 13 -21.79 -9.35 -19.23
C ALA A 13 -22.43 -8.18 -18.49
N GLN A 14 -22.61 -8.28 -17.17
CA GLN A 14 -22.84 -7.10 -16.34
C GLN A 14 -21.69 -6.12 -16.58
N PRO A 15 -21.89 -5.03 -17.36
CA PRO A 15 -20.82 -4.07 -17.63
C PRO A 15 -20.54 -3.22 -16.38
N MET A 16 -21.39 -3.36 -15.36
CA MET A 16 -21.17 -3.01 -13.95
C MET A 16 -20.12 -3.93 -13.31
N SER A 17 -19.04 -4.22 -14.03
CA SER A 17 -17.79 -4.65 -13.42
C SER A 17 -17.43 -3.57 -12.40
N THR A 18 -17.80 -3.83 -11.14
CA THR A 18 -17.27 -3.11 -10.01
C THR A 18 -15.77 -3.29 -10.16
N ARG A 19 -15.04 -2.21 -10.50
CA ARG A 19 -13.58 -2.27 -10.64
C ARG A 19 -13.07 -3.19 -9.54
N ARG A 20 -12.49 -4.34 -9.88
CA ARG A 20 -11.72 -5.08 -8.90
C ARG A 20 -10.74 -4.04 -8.36
N LYS A 21 -10.88 -3.64 -7.09
CA LYS A 21 -9.92 -2.77 -6.39
C LYS A 21 -8.63 -3.58 -6.23
N GLY A 22 -7.98 -3.86 -7.36
CA GLY A 22 -6.80 -4.70 -7.51
C GLY A 22 -5.52 -3.92 -7.26
N ARG A 23 -5.62 -2.66 -6.83
CA ARG A 23 -4.51 -1.96 -6.22
C ARG A 23 -4.85 -1.75 -4.76
N GLN A 24 -4.26 -2.60 -3.92
CA GLN A 24 -4.11 -2.31 -2.51
C GLN A 24 -3.60 -0.86 -2.42
N ASN A 25 -4.40 0.03 -1.83
CA ASN A 25 -4.12 1.46 -1.81
C ASN A 25 -3.05 1.73 -0.74
N PHE A 26 -1.96 0.96 -0.74
CA PHE A 26 -0.82 1.12 0.16
C PHE A 26 -0.07 2.37 -0.26
N GLY A 27 -0.46 3.49 0.35
CA GLY A 27 0.33 4.68 0.33
C GLY A 27 1.64 4.45 1.09
N TRP A 28 2.64 5.24 0.75
CA TRP A 28 3.92 5.24 1.48
C TRP A 28 3.71 5.49 2.99
N ILE A 29 2.70 6.29 3.35
CA ILE A 29 2.30 6.55 4.74
C ILE A 29 1.80 5.27 5.42
N ASP A 30 1.04 4.41 4.75
CA ASP A 30 0.53 3.17 5.33
C ASP A 30 1.68 2.19 5.64
N GLY A 31 2.69 2.16 4.78
CA GLY A 31 3.94 1.44 5.05
C GLY A 31 4.66 2.00 6.28
N LEU A 32 4.76 3.32 6.40
CA LEU A 32 5.33 3.98 7.58
C LEU A 32 4.53 3.69 8.86
N GLU A 33 3.20 3.64 8.79
CA GLU A 33 2.35 3.35 9.96
C GLU A 33 2.48 1.90 10.44
N LYS A 34 2.55 0.95 9.50
CA LYS A 34 2.91 -0.43 9.84
C LYS A 34 4.30 -0.48 10.49
N ASN A 35 5.26 0.22 9.91
CA ASN A 35 6.63 0.16 10.42
C ASN A 35 6.75 0.79 11.82
N ARG A 36 5.99 1.87 12.04
CA ARG A 36 5.85 2.57 13.32
C ARG A 36 5.34 1.65 14.43
N LEU A 37 4.37 0.78 14.13
CA LEU A 37 3.84 -0.18 15.11
C LEU A 37 4.93 -1.15 15.59
N VAL A 38 5.71 -1.68 14.67
CA VAL A 38 6.82 -2.59 14.96
C VAL A 38 7.92 -1.88 15.77
N LEU A 39 8.27 -0.64 15.40
CA LEU A 39 9.25 0.18 16.13
C LEU A 39 8.72 0.82 17.42
N ARG A 40 7.46 0.55 17.79
CA ARG A 40 6.74 1.15 18.95
C ARG A 40 6.87 2.67 19.05
N THR A 41 7.09 3.37 17.94
CA THR A 41 7.39 4.81 17.97
C THR A 41 6.12 5.61 17.74
N ARG A 42 5.51 6.16 18.78
CA ARG A 42 4.18 6.80 18.64
C ARG A 42 4.18 8.11 17.84
N ARG A 43 5.31 8.82 17.70
CA ARG A 43 5.35 10.16 17.08
C ARG A 43 6.49 10.31 16.07
N TRP A 44 6.61 9.42 15.08
CA TRP A 44 7.70 9.42 14.09
C TRP A 44 7.86 10.75 13.31
N ARG A 45 6.80 11.53 13.16
CA ARG A 45 6.83 12.85 12.51
C ARG A 45 7.69 13.88 13.25
N ILE A 46 7.85 13.75 14.57
CA ILE A 46 8.69 14.64 15.39
C ILE A 46 10.19 14.42 15.10
N PRO A 47 10.75 13.21 15.25
CA PRO A 47 12.13 12.95 14.87
C PRO A 47 12.35 13.09 13.36
N ALA A 48 11.33 12.90 12.51
CA ALA A 48 11.46 13.16 11.07
C ALA A 48 11.80 14.63 10.73
N ARG A 49 11.38 15.59 11.57
CA ARG A 49 11.77 17.01 11.41
C ARG A 49 13.23 17.27 11.74
N ARG A 50 13.89 16.38 12.50
CA ARG A 50 15.28 16.51 12.93
C ARG A 50 16.14 15.43 12.29
N ARG A 51 17.01 15.82 11.36
CA ARG A 51 17.82 14.88 10.56
C ARG A 51 18.59 13.84 11.40
N LEU A 52 19.17 14.25 12.52
CA LEU A 52 19.93 13.35 13.41
C LEU A 52 19.03 12.33 14.11
N ASP A 53 17.87 12.78 14.60
CA ASP A 53 16.92 11.90 15.29
C ASP A 53 16.26 10.93 14.30
N TRP A 54 16.00 11.39 13.07
CA TRP A 54 15.56 10.52 11.99
C TRP A 54 16.60 9.45 11.65
N LYS A 55 17.89 9.81 11.54
CA LYS A 55 18.97 8.86 11.29
C LYS A 55 19.04 7.80 12.39
N ARG A 56 18.98 8.20 13.67
CA ARG A 56 18.96 7.26 14.80
C ARG A 56 17.77 6.31 14.75
N LEU A 57 16.60 6.81 14.36
CA LEU A 57 15.40 5.99 14.22
C LEU A 57 15.53 4.98 13.07
N LEU A 58 16.14 5.36 11.96
CA LEU A 58 16.43 4.45 10.84
C LEU A 58 17.45 3.37 11.22
N GLU A 59 18.51 3.71 11.95
CA GLU A 59 19.48 2.70 12.43
C GLU A 59 18.83 1.71 13.39
N LYS A 60 17.98 2.17 14.31
CA LYS A 60 17.17 1.28 15.16
C LYS A 60 16.22 0.41 14.35
N ALA A 61 15.71 0.90 13.23
CA ALA A 61 14.84 0.13 12.37
C ALA A 61 15.58 -0.98 11.63
N LYS A 62 16.79 -0.69 11.11
CA LYS A 62 17.63 -1.66 10.41
C LYS A 62 18.03 -2.85 11.30
N THR A 63 18.28 -2.62 12.58
CA THR A 63 18.67 -3.67 13.53
C THR A 63 17.49 -4.42 14.13
N HIS A 64 16.26 -3.99 13.86
CA HIS A 64 15.08 -4.62 14.44
C HIS A 64 14.72 -5.91 13.68
N PRO A 65 14.51 -7.06 14.36
CA PRO A 65 14.23 -8.35 13.72
C PRO A 65 13.01 -8.34 12.80
N GLY A 66 12.04 -7.46 13.06
CA GLY A 66 10.87 -7.27 12.20
C GLY A 66 11.12 -6.53 10.88
N PHE A 67 12.32 -5.99 10.64
CA PHE A 67 12.72 -5.34 9.38
C PHE A 67 14.04 -5.87 8.79
N SER A 68 14.84 -6.55 9.60
CA SER A 68 16.01 -7.29 9.15
C SER A 68 15.55 -8.48 8.32
N SER A 69 15.44 -8.32 7.00
CA SER A 69 15.29 -9.45 6.09
C SER A 69 16.55 -10.32 6.20
N HIS A 70 16.36 -11.59 6.55
CA HIS A 70 17.26 -12.65 6.08
C HIS A 70 17.08 -12.83 4.57
#